data_AF-A0A4R1HJK8-F1
#
_entry.id   AF-A0A4R1HJK8-F1
#
_cell.length_a   1.000
_cell.length_b   1.000
_cell.length_c   1.000
_cell.angle_alpha   90.00
_cell.angle_beta   90.00
_cell.angle_gamma   90.00
#
_symmetry.space_group_name_H-M   'P 1'
#
loop_
_entity.id
_entity.type
_entity.pdbx_description
1 polymer ?
#
loop_
_entity_poly.entity_id
_entity_poly.type
_entity_poly.pdbx_seq_one_letter_code
_entity_poly.pdbx_strand_id
1 'polypeptide(L)'
;MPNRLTIPGLKVPKLTGWPLVGILGIGLAAVALVYGSATGNLGDECTMTVQADQVSVRSSPSTSGQPIETLRRGTEVGAEKVVDSGFRKLTGGQRWVPAGSVAATSGSVC
;
A
#
# COMPACT_ATOMS: atom_id res chain seq x y z
N MET A 1 -27.02 12.69 -51.61
CA MET A 1 -27.36 13.68 -50.57
C MET A 1 -26.29 13.61 -49.48
N PRO A 2 -25.40 14.62 -49.32
CA PRO A 2 -24.41 14.61 -48.26
C PRO A 2 -24.95 15.37 -47.03
N ASN A 3 -25.16 14.67 -45.91
CA ASN A 3 -25.56 15.32 -44.66
C ASN A 3 -24.36 15.93 -43.96
N ARG A 4 -24.37 17.27 -43.87
CA ARG A 4 -23.38 18.11 -43.18
C ARG A 4 -23.74 18.17 -41.69
N LEU A 5 -22.97 17.49 -40.83
CA LEU A 5 -23.13 17.59 -39.37
C LEU A 5 -22.48 18.89 -38.88
N THR A 6 -23.28 19.92 -38.72
CA THR A 6 -22.90 21.17 -38.04
C THR A 6 -23.03 20.94 -36.53
N ILE A 7 -21.92 21.01 -35.77
CA ILE A 7 -21.93 20.99 -34.30
C ILE A 7 -21.86 22.44 -33.82
N PRO A 8 -22.93 23.00 -33.23
CA PRO A 8 -22.91 24.37 -32.75
C PRO A 8 -22.30 24.45 -31.34
N GLY A 9 -21.31 25.34 -31.18
CA GLY A 9 -21.11 26.11 -29.95
C GLY A 9 -20.47 25.40 -28.76
N LEU A 10 -19.20 24.99 -28.86
CA LEU A 10 -18.37 24.80 -27.67
C LEU A 10 -17.83 26.16 -27.19
N LYS A 11 -18.61 26.85 -26.35
CA LYS A 11 -18.09 27.94 -25.51
C LYS A 11 -17.17 27.33 -24.47
N VAL A 12 -15.85 27.37 -24.71
CA VAL A 12 -14.86 27.06 -23.68
C VAL A 12 -14.85 28.19 -22.64
N PRO A 13 -15.21 27.95 -21.37
CA PRO A 13 -15.19 29.01 -20.37
C PRO A 13 -13.75 29.40 -20.02
N LYS A 14 -13.49 30.72 -19.92
CA LYS A 14 -12.24 31.30 -19.40
C LYS A 14 -12.10 30.92 -17.92
N LEU A 15 -11.32 29.88 -17.64
CA LEU A 15 -11.02 29.40 -16.30
C LEU A 15 -9.96 30.32 -15.65
N THR A 16 -10.39 31.43 -15.07
CA THR A 16 -9.53 32.26 -14.21
C THR A 16 -9.36 31.59 -12.84
N GLY A 17 -8.17 31.04 -12.62
CA GLY A 17 -7.47 30.92 -11.33
C GLY A 17 -7.98 29.88 -10.32
N TRP A 18 -9.26 29.89 -9.98
CA TRP A 18 -9.78 29.12 -8.84
C TRP A 18 -10.28 27.70 -9.16
N PRO A 19 -11.00 27.43 -10.27
CA PRO A 19 -11.46 26.06 -10.57
C PRO A 19 -10.31 25.11 -10.98
N LEU A 20 -9.14 25.65 -11.33
CA LEU A 20 -7.95 24.88 -11.67
C LEU A 20 -7.42 24.09 -10.46
N VAL A 21 -7.50 24.67 -9.26
CA VAL A 21 -7.14 23.98 -8.00
C VAL A 21 -8.11 22.82 -7.73
N GLY A 22 -9.40 23.02 -8.00
CA GLY A 22 -10.41 21.96 -7.86
C GLY A 22 -10.16 20.80 -8.82
N ILE A 23 -9.87 21.08 -10.10
CA ILE A 23 -9.57 20.05 -11.11
C ILE A 23 -8.26 19.32 -10.79
N LEU A 24 -7.24 20.04 -10.30
CA LEU A 24 -5.97 19.42 -9.89
C LEU A 24 -6.15 18.50 -8.68
N GLY A 25 -6.91 18.94 -7.67
CA GLY A 25 -7.21 18.12 -6.48
C GLY A 25 -7.99 16.86 -6.83
N ILE A 26 -9.01 16.96 -7.69
CA ILE A 26 -9.78 15.81 -8.17
C ILE A 26 -8.92 14.89 -9.03
N GLY A 27 -8.06 15.45 -9.89
CA GLY A 27 -7.12 14.67 -10.70
C GLY A 27 -6.16 13.87 -9.85
N LEU A 28 -5.55 14.49 -8.83
CA LEU A 28 -4.67 13.81 -7.88
C LEU A 28 -5.42 12.73 -7.07
N ALA A 29 -6.67 12.99 -6.68
CA ALA A 29 -7.50 11.98 -5.99
C ALA A 29 -7.83 10.78 -6.88
N ALA A 30 -8.18 11.00 -8.15
CA ALA A 30 -8.43 9.91 -9.10
C ALA A 30 -7.17 9.09 -9.37
N VAL A 31 -6.01 9.72 -9.46
CA VAL A 31 -4.71 9.04 -9.55
C VAL A 31 -4.45 8.23 -8.27
N ALA A 32 -4.65 8.78 -7.08
CA ALA A 32 -4.47 8.04 -5.83
C ALA A 32 -5.39 6.81 -5.71
N LEU A 33 -6.61 6.85 -6.25
CA LEU A 33 -7.52 5.71 -6.30
C LEU A 33 -7.06 4.61 -7.27
N VAL A 34 -6.41 4.99 -8.38
CA VAL A 34 -5.87 4.03 -9.36
C VAL A 34 -4.53 3.43 -8.91
N TYR A 35 -3.68 4.23 -8.25
CA TYR A 35 -2.33 3.81 -7.85
C TYR A 35 -2.21 3.35 -6.39
N GLY A 36 -3.31 3.40 -5.62
CA GLY A 36 -3.33 2.91 -4.24
C GLY A 36 -2.49 3.78 -3.30
N SER A 37 -3.17 4.69 -2.59
CA SER A 37 -2.81 5.14 -1.24
C SER A 37 -1.32 5.42 -0.96
N ALA A 38 -0.85 6.63 -1.26
CA ALA A 38 0.31 7.22 -0.58
C ALA A 38 -0.07 7.85 0.78
N THR A 39 -1.08 7.30 1.45
CA THR A 39 -1.45 7.62 2.84
C THR A 39 -1.01 6.47 3.73
N GLY A 40 0.23 6.04 3.59
CA GLY A 40 0.92 5.28 4.63
C GLY A 40 1.12 6.17 5.85
N ASN A 41 1.01 5.61 7.03
CA ASN A 41 1.15 6.37 8.27
C ASN A 41 2.62 6.78 8.40
N LEU A 42 2.94 8.02 8.03
CA LEU A 42 4.32 8.56 7.93
C LEU A 42 5.06 8.69 9.28
N GLY A 43 4.57 8.05 10.34
CA GLY A 43 5.23 7.93 11.62
C GLY A 43 5.37 6.46 12.00
N ASP A 44 6.61 5.98 12.09
CA ASP A 44 6.98 4.70 12.72
C ASP A 44 6.51 3.40 12.04
N GLU A 45 6.23 3.39 10.74
CA GLU A 45 5.97 2.13 10.03
C GLU A 45 7.27 1.35 9.79
N CYS A 46 7.45 0.29 10.56
CA CYS A 46 8.53 -0.65 10.42
C CYS A 46 8.19 -1.63 9.27
N THR A 47 8.60 -1.30 8.04
CA THR A 47 8.35 -2.15 6.87
C THR A 47 9.43 -3.21 6.72
N MET A 48 9.02 -4.43 6.37
CA MET A 48 9.93 -5.54 6.11
C MET A 48 9.63 -6.23 4.80
N THR A 49 10.69 -6.63 4.11
CA THR A 49 10.62 -7.47 2.93
C THR A 49 10.85 -8.93 3.31
N VAL A 50 10.01 -9.81 2.80
CA VAL A 50 10.19 -11.26 2.92
C VAL A 50 11.37 -11.72 2.07
N GLN A 51 12.35 -12.37 2.70
CA GLN A 51 13.55 -12.88 2.04
C GLN A 51 13.49 -14.37 1.71
N ALA A 52 12.67 -15.12 2.45
CA ALA A 52 12.43 -16.54 2.17
C ALA A 52 11.53 -16.71 0.94
N ASP A 53 11.70 -17.81 0.18
CA ASP A 53 10.87 -18.10 -1.01
C ASP A 53 9.37 -18.11 -0.67
N GLN A 54 9.03 -18.78 0.42
CA GLN A 54 7.71 -18.75 1.03
C GLN A 54 7.85 -18.76 2.56
N VAL A 55 7.07 -17.93 3.22
CA VAL A 55 6.94 -17.92 4.67
C VAL A 55 5.47 -17.94 5.06
N SER A 56 5.12 -18.78 6.03
CA SER A 56 3.76 -18.81 6.57
C SER A 56 3.62 -17.79 7.70
N VAL A 57 2.64 -16.91 7.56
CA VAL A 57 2.14 -16.06 8.66
C VAL A 57 1.27 -16.93 9.56
N ARG A 58 1.50 -16.82 10.86
CA ARG A 58 0.83 -17.63 11.87
C ARG A 58 -0.01 -16.75 12.80
N SER A 59 -1.03 -17.35 13.39
CA SER A 59 -1.90 -16.68 14.37
C SER A 59 -1.26 -16.49 15.76
N SER A 60 -0.14 -17.17 16.02
CA SER A 60 0.61 -17.11 17.29
C SER A 60 2.12 -17.14 17.03
N PRO A 61 2.95 -16.63 17.97
CA PRO A 61 4.41 -16.66 17.88
C PRO A 61 4.97 -18.06 18.20
N SER A 62 4.54 -19.08 17.47
CA SER A 62 5.00 -20.45 17.70
C SER A 62 5.02 -21.26 16.42
N THR A 63 5.87 -22.27 16.36
CA THR A 63 5.92 -23.24 15.24
C THR A 63 4.67 -24.11 15.17
N SER A 64 3.98 -24.29 16.30
CA SER A 64 2.67 -24.93 16.42
C SER A 64 1.49 -24.02 16.07
N GLY A 65 1.73 -22.72 15.87
CA GLY A 65 0.70 -21.75 15.53
C GLY A 65 0.08 -22.04 14.17
N GLN A 66 -1.24 -21.92 14.07
CA GLN A 66 -1.98 -22.18 12.83
C GLN A 66 -1.53 -21.20 11.74
N PRO A 67 -1.10 -21.69 10.56
CA PRO A 67 -0.86 -20.85 9.40
C PRO A 67 -2.18 -20.20 8.95
N ILE A 68 -2.19 -18.88 8.88
CA ILE A 68 -3.33 -18.08 8.44
C ILE A 68 -3.11 -17.48 7.05
N GLU A 69 -1.86 -17.34 6.63
CA GLU A 69 -1.49 -16.80 5.32
C GLU A 69 -0.09 -17.27 4.91
N THR A 70 0.22 -17.19 3.62
CA THR A 70 1.57 -17.45 3.11
C THR A 70 2.04 -16.24 2.30
N LEU A 71 3.18 -15.67 2.69
CA LEU A 71 3.85 -14.60 1.97
C LEU A 71 4.96 -15.18 1.09
N ARG A 72 5.24 -14.51 -0.02
CA ARG A 72 6.30 -14.91 -0.95
C ARG A 72 7.49 -13.96 -0.84
N ARG A 73 8.65 -14.40 -1.32
CA ARG A 73 9.85 -13.57 -1.44
C ARG A 73 9.51 -12.24 -2.14
N GLY A 74 10.04 -11.14 -1.61
CA GLY A 74 9.85 -9.79 -2.14
C GLY A 74 8.53 -9.13 -1.73
N THR A 75 7.64 -9.82 -1.01
CA THR A 75 6.46 -9.17 -0.44
C THR A 75 6.89 -8.23 0.68
N GLU A 76 6.46 -6.97 0.60
CA GLU A 76 6.63 -5.98 1.67
C GLU A 76 5.44 -6.06 2.63
N VAL A 77 5.74 -6.10 3.92
CA VAL A 77 4.74 -6.16 4.99
C VAL A 77 5.10 -5.17 6.08
N GLY A 78 4.08 -4.50 6.62
CA GLY A 78 4.23 -3.74 7.85
C GLY A 78 4.48 -4.69 9.02
N ALA A 79 5.47 -4.37 9.85
CA ALA A 79 5.81 -5.08 11.06
C ALA A 79 5.72 -4.15 12.27
N GLU A 80 5.40 -4.74 13.43
CA GLU A 80 5.53 -4.07 14.71
C GLU A 80 6.96 -4.28 15.26
N LYS A 81 7.43 -3.39 16.13
CA LYS A 81 8.72 -3.52 16.85
C LYS A 81 8.72 -4.67 17.89
N VAL A 82 7.65 -5.48 17.91
CA VAL A 82 7.46 -6.60 18.84
C VAL A 82 8.03 -7.89 18.25
N VAL A 83 8.94 -8.51 18.99
CA VAL A 83 9.47 -9.85 18.68
C VAL A 83 9.27 -10.73 19.91
N ASP A 84 8.64 -11.88 19.71
CA ASP A 84 8.37 -12.88 20.74
C ASP A 84 8.83 -14.24 20.23
N SER A 85 9.60 -14.97 21.03
CA SER A 85 9.99 -16.37 20.75
C SER A 85 10.58 -16.61 19.34
N GLY A 86 11.28 -15.61 18.78
CA GLY A 86 11.89 -15.67 17.45
C GLY A 86 10.93 -15.36 16.29
N PHE A 87 9.69 -14.98 16.60
CA PHE A 87 8.69 -14.50 15.67
C PHE A 87 8.52 -12.99 15.81
N ARG A 88 8.42 -12.32 14.67
CA ARG A 88 8.09 -10.90 14.61
C ARG A 88 6.60 -10.74 14.30
N LYS A 89 5.97 -9.79 14.98
CA LYS A 89 4.58 -9.45 14.77
C LYS A 89 4.42 -8.54 13.55
N LEU A 90 3.46 -8.84 12.70
CA LEU A 90 3.07 -8.02 11.56
C LEU A 90 1.93 -7.07 11.95
N THR A 91 1.88 -5.92 11.29
CA THR A 91 0.78 -4.97 11.42
C THR A 91 -0.54 -5.61 10.96
N GLY A 92 -1.64 -5.26 11.62
CA GLY A 92 -2.97 -5.76 11.25
C GLY A 92 -3.45 -6.99 12.04
N GLY A 93 -2.93 -7.21 13.25
CA GLY A 93 -3.51 -8.15 14.22
C GLY A 93 -2.51 -9.18 14.76
N GLN A 94 -3.01 -10.39 15.08
CA GLN A 94 -2.20 -11.49 15.60
C GLN A 94 -1.52 -12.25 14.46
N ARG A 95 -0.66 -11.56 13.73
CA ARG A 95 0.05 -12.09 12.56
C ARG A 95 1.53 -12.20 12.91
N TRP A 96 2.09 -13.40 12.80
CA TRP A 96 3.45 -13.68 13.24
C TRP A 96 4.26 -14.37 12.15
N VAL A 97 5.48 -13.90 11.90
CA VAL A 97 6.41 -14.50 10.95
C VAL A 97 7.76 -14.77 11.63
N PRO A 98 8.49 -15.83 11.27
CA PRO A 98 9.84 -16.06 11.78
C PRO A 98 10.73 -14.85 11.50
N ALA A 99 11.39 -14.30 12.52
CA ALA A 99 12.16 -13.06 12.39
C ALA A 99 13.30 -13.18 11.36
N GLY A 100 13.89 -14.37 11.19
CA GLY A 100 14.93 -14.63 10.19
C GLY A 100 14.44 -14.75 8.74
N SER A 101 13.13 -14.76 8.51
CA SER A 101 12.55 -14.87 7.17
C SER A 101 12.27 -13.51 6.51
N VAL A 102 12.39 -12.43 7.27
CA VAL A 102 12.09 -11.06 6.87
C VAL A 102 13.26 -10.14 7.19
N ALA A 103 13.50 -9.14 6.34
CA ALA A 103 14.51 -8.12 6.54
C ALA A 103 13.86 -6.74 6.52
N ALA A 104 14.35 -5.80 7.33
CA ALA A 104 13.88 -4.42 7.27
C ALA A 104 14.12 -3.83 5.88
N THR A 105 13.10 -3.19 5.31
CA THR A 105 13.25 -2.43 4.08
C THR A 105 14.16 -1.23 4.36
N SER A 106 15.02 -0.89 3.40
CA SER A 106 15.96 0.23 3.57
C SER A 106 15.20 1.53 3.81
N GLY A 107 15.48 2.20 4.93
CA GLY A 107 14.80 3.43 5.34
C GLY A 107 13.65 3.24 6.33
N SER A 108 13.30 1.99 6.68
CA SER A 108 12.30 1.72 7.72
C SER A 108 12.89 1.84 9.13
N VAL A 109 12.13 2.46 10.04
CA VAL A 109 12.53 2.60 11.46
C VAL A 109 11.95 1.43 12.25
N CYS A 110 12.71 0.35 12.30
CA CYS A 110 12.52 -0.83 13.12
C CYS A 110 13.58 -0.84 14.23
#